data_AF-A0A1J9NZD0-F1
#
_entry.id   AF-A0A1J9NZD0-F1
#
_cell.length_a   1.000
_cell.length_b   1.000
_cell.length_c   1.000
_cell.angle_alpha   90.00
_cell.angle_beta   90.00
_cell.angle_gamma   90.00
#
_symmetry.space_group_name_H-M   'P 1'
#
loop_
_entity.id
_entity.type
_entity.pdbx_description
1 polymer ?
#
loop_
_entity_poly.entity_id
_entity_poly.type
_entity_poly.pdbx_seq_one_letter_code
_entity_poly.pdbx_strand_id
1 'polypeptide(L)'
;DLLTTRFQYLEGFDQIIKACENGMIKLEVTIMKKQYEDIFAANEKEKQKRTRSTRRIQHEGGLTRAEAAELAIPPVEAVKRPVIQTPEPGAPEPAPRSRAPPRCTNCHIVGHTRRSCSSAIVI
;
A
#
# COMPACT_ATOMS: atom_id res chain seq x y z
N ASP A 1 -0.68 70.00 -10.61
CA ASP A 1 -1.56 70.20 -9.43
C ASP A 1 -1.44 69.06 -8.44
N LEU A 2 -1.39 69.39 -7.14
CA LEU A 2 -1.26 68.41 -6.03
C LEU A 2 -2.36 67.33 -6.04
N LEU A 3 -3.56 67.70 -6.52
CA LEU A 3 -4.73 66.82 -6.63
C LEU A 3 -4.54 65.73 -7.68
N THR A 4 -3.93 66.05 -8.82
CA THR A 4 -3.63 65.10 -9.90
C THR A 4 -2.63 64.06 -9.42
N THR A 5 -1.60 64.49 -8.70
CA THR A 5 -0.58 63.60 -8.12
C THR A 5 -1.20 62.68 -7.08
N ARG A 6 -2.05 63.20 -6.17
CA ARG A 6 -2.78 62.39 -5.19
C ARG A 6 -3.69 61.34 -5.84
N PHE A 7 -4.38 61.72 -6.91
CA PHE A 7 -5.26 60.81 -7.65
C PHE A 7 -4.46 59.68 -8.31
N GLN A 8 -3.34 59.99 -8.97
CA GLN A 8 -2.43 59.00 -9.55
C GLN A 8 -1.87 58.01 -8.52
N TYR A 9 -1.54 58.49 -7.31
CA TYR A 9 -1.10 57.60 -6.23
C TYR A 9 -2.20 56.62 -5.79
N LEU A 10 -3.44 57.09 -5.65
CA LEU A 10 -4.57 56.23 -5.27
C LEU A 10 -4.88 55.17 -6.32
N GLU A 11 -4.83 55.52 -7.61
CA GLU A 11 -4.96 54.55 -8.70
C GLU A 11 -3.82 53.52 -8.70
N GLY A 12 -2.59 53.94 -8.41
CA GLY A 12 -1.45 53.03 -8.26
C GLY A 12 -1.64 52.01 -7.14
N PHE A 13 -2.15 52.43 -5.98
CA PHE A 13 -2.45 51.52 -4.87
C PHE A 13 -3.58 50.54 -5.21
N ASP A 14 -4.64 51.01 -5.86
CA ASP A 14 -5.74 50.16 -6.31
C ASP A 14 -5.27 49.08 -7.30
N GLN A 15 -4.38 49.44 -8.23
CA GLN A 15 -3.78 48.47 -9.16
C GLN A 15 -2.92 47.42 -8.45
N ILE A 16 -2.17 47.82 -7.42
CA ILE A 16 -1.34 46.89 -6.62
C ILE A 16 -2.25 45.90 -5.87
N ILE A 17 -3.31 46.38 -5.21
CA ILE A 17 -4.26 45.54 -4.49
C ILE A 17 -4.88 44.51 -5.45
N LYS A 18 -5.38 44.96 -6.61
CA LYS A 18 -5.94 44.09 -7.64
C LYS A 18 -4.94 43.08 -8.17
N ALA A 19 -3.68 43.45 -8.34
CA ALA A 19 -2.64 42.53 -8.79
C ALA A 19 -2.38 41.42 -7.76
N CYS A 20 -2.32 41.78 -6.46
CA CYS A 20 -2.18 40.82 -5.36
C CYS A 20 -3.36 39.85 -5.30
N GLU A 21 -4.59 40.36 -5.32
CA GLU A 21 -5.82 39.54 -5.28
C GLU A 21 -5.87 38.55 -6.45
N ASN A 22 -5.63 39.04 -7.67
CA ASN A 22 -5.62 38.19 -8.85
C ASN A 22 -4.50 37.14 -8.81
N GLY A 23 -3.34 37.49 -8.26
CA GLY A 23 -2.25 36.55 -8.05
C GLY A 23 -2.63 35.42 -7.10
N MET A 24 -3.27 35.76 -5.98
CA MET A 24 -3.75 34.78 -4.99
C MET A 24 -4.80 33.85 -5.61
N ILE A 25 -5.82 34.40 -6.27
CA ILE A 25 -6.88 33.62 -6.92
C ILE A 25 -6.29 32.68 -7.98
N LYS A 26 -5.36 33.17 -8.81
CA LYS A 26 -4.70 32.32 -9.83
C LYS A 26 -3.93 31.17 -9.22
N LEU A 27 -3.20 31.42 -8.13
CA LEU A 27 -2.46 30.38 -7.42
C LEU A 27 -3.42 29.34 -6.82
N GLU A 28 -4.47 29.79 -6.14
CA GLU A 28 -5.49 28.93 -5.53
C GLU A 28 -6.16 28.04 -6.58
N VAL A 29 -6.63 28.63 -7.69
CA VAL A 29 -7.25 27.87 -8.80
C VAL A 29 -6.28 26.83 -9.36
N THR A 30 -4.99 27.16 -9.47
CA THR A 30 -3.98 26.21 -9.98
C THR A 30 -3.75 25.05 -9.03
N ILE A 31 -3.69 25.32 -7.72
CA ILE A 31 -3.55 24.28 -6.69
C ILE A 31 -4.79 23.38 -6.68
N MET A 32 -5.98 23.97 -6.67
CA MET A 32 -7.23 23.21 -6.66
C MET A 32 -7.38 22.31 -7.88
N LYS A 33 -7.02 22.80 -9.08
CA LYS A 33 -7.04 21.98 -10.30
C LYS A 33 -6.14 20.76 -10.18
N LYS A 34 -4.90 20.94 -9.73
CA LYS A 34 -3.97 19.82 -9.52
C LYS A 34 -4.48 18.83 -8.48
N GLN A 35 -4.96 19.32 -7.34
CA GLN A 35 -5.53 18.46 -6.30
C GLN A 35 -6.73 17.66 -6.81
N TYR A 36 -7.61 18.30 -7.60
CA TYR A 36 -8.74 17.63 -8.21
C TYR A 36 -8.30 16.52 -9.18
N GLU A 37 -7.35 16.81 -10.06
CA GLU A 37 -6.76 15.82 -10.98
C GLU A 37 -6.12 14.65 -10.23
N ASP A 38 -5.34 14.92 -9.18
CA ASP A 38 -4.67 13.90 -8.36
C ASP A 38 -5.68 13.00 -7.65
N ILE A 39 -6.71 13.58 -7.03
CA ILE A 39 -7.78 12.84 -6.36
C ILE A 39 -8.53 11.97 -7.37
N PHE A 40 -8.85 12.52 -8.54
CA PHE A 40 -9.57 11.77 -9.57
C PHE A 40 -8.72 10.61 -10.10
N ALA A 41 -7.44 10.84 -10.38
CA ALA A 41 -6.51 9.81 -10.82
C ALA A 41 -6.31 8.71 -9.76
N ALA A 42 -6.20 9.07 -8.49
CA ALA A 42 -6.11 8.10 -7.39
C ALA A 42 -7.41 7.28 -7.27
N ASN A 43 -8.57 7.93 -7.36
CA ASN A 43 -9.86 7.26 -7.30
C ASN A 43 -10.04 6.26 -8.46
N GLU A 44 -9.65 6.66 -9.67
CA GLU A 44 -9.73 5.78 -10.84
C GLU A 44 -8.82 4.56 -10.70
N LYS A 45 -7.60 4.73 -10.19
CA LYS A 45 -6.72 3.61 -9.84
C LYS A 45 -7.36 2.68 -8.80
N GLU A 46 -7.97 3.24 -7.76
CA GLU A 46 -8.65 2.44 -6.74
C GLU A 46 -9.87 1.70 -7.29
N LYS A 47 -10.65 2.30 -8.20
CA LYS A 47 -11.74 1.61 -8.92
C LYS A 47 -11.20 0.43 -9.73
N GLN A 48 -10.12 0.64 -10.49
CA GLN A 48 -9.47 -0.42 -11.26
C GLN A 48 -8.97 -1.55 -10.36
N LYS A 49 -8.34 -1.23 -9.22
CA LYS A 49 -7.91 -2.22 -8.22
C LYS A 49 -9.09 -3.01 -7.66
N ARG A 50 -10.19 -2.33 -7.28
CA ARG A 50 -11.41 -2.98 -6.80
C ARG A 50 -11.96 -3.93 -7.86
N THR A 51 -12.10 -3.48 -9.10
CA THR A 51 -12.55 -4.34 -10.21
C THR A 51 -11.62 -5.52 -10.46
N ARG A 52 -10.29 -5.31 -10.42
CA ARG A 52 -9.33 -6.43 -10.55
C ARG A 52 -9.42 -7.40 -9.39
N SER A 53 -9.62 -6.92 -8.16
CA SER A 53 -9.79 -7.75 -6.97
C SER A 53 -11.10 -8.52 -6.98
N THR A 54 -12.17 -7.97 -7.57
CA THR A 54 -13.48 -8.62 -7.68
C THR A 54 -13.63 -9.48 -8.93
N ARG A 55 -12.76 -9.30 -9.94
CA ARG A 55 -12.59 -10.28 -11.04
C ARG A 55 -12.16 -11.60 -10.42
N ARG A 56 -13.15 -12.47 -10.21
CA ARG A 56 -12.91 -13.87 -9.91
C ARG A 56 -12.22 -14.46 -11.13
N ILE A 57 -11.06 -15.06 -10.93
CA ILE A 57 -10.51 -16.02 -11.90
C ILE A 57 -11.62 -17.06 -12.06
N GLN A 58 -12.07 -17.31 -13.29
CA GLN A 58 -13.01 -18.40 -13.53
C GLN A 58 -12.34 -19.65 -12.97
N HIS A 59 -12.93 -20.21 -11.91
CA HIS A 59 -12.38 -21.40 -11.27
C HIS A 59 -12.77 -22.58 -12.17
N GLU A 60 -11.93 -22.87 -13.15
CA GLU A 60 -12.06 -24.05 -14.02
C GLU A 60 -11.70 -25.36 -13.27
N GLY A 61 -11.38 -25.27 -11.97
CA GLY A 61 -10.84 -26.38 -11.19
C GLY A 61 -9.35 -26.14 -10.92
N GLY A 62 -8.94 -26.34 -9.67
CA GLY A 62 -7.52 -26.46 -9.34
C GLY A 62 -7.03 -27.87 -9.59
N LEU A 63 -5.72 -28.05 -9.81
CA LEU A 63 -5.08 -29.35 -9.85
C LEU A 63 -5.41 -30.13 -8.57
N THR A 64 -6.10 -31.25 -8.72
CA THR A 64 -6.34 -32.17 -7.61
C THR A 64 -5.02 -32.78 -7.14
N ARG A 65 -4.98 -33.25 -5.90
CA ARG A 65 -3.78 -33.91 -5.35
C ARG A 65 -3.34 -35.11 -6.20
N ALA A 66 -4.28 -35.80 -6.84
CA ALA A 66 -4.00 -36.93 -7.72
C ALA A 66 -3.34 -36.46 -9.03
N GLU A 67 -3.92 -35.49 -9.72
CA GLU A 67 -3.34 -34.90 -10.94
C GLU A 67 -1.97 -34.27 -10.66
N ALA A 68 -1.79 -33.65 -9.50
CA ALA A 68 -0.50 -33.08 -9.10
C ALA A 68 0.57 -34.14 -8.83
N ALA A 69 0.17 -35.30 -8.29
CA ALA A 69 1.08 -36.42 -8.08
C ALA A 69 1.47 -37.09 -9.40
N GLU A 70 0.58 -37.12 -10.39
CA GLU A 70 0.82 -37.68 -11.71
C GLU A 70 1.77 -36.80 -12.56
N LEU A 71 1.72 -35.48 -12.37
CA LEU A 71 2.65 -34.52 -12.98
C LEU A 71 3.98 -34.38 -12.23
N ALA A 72 4.10 -34.96 -11.03
CA ALA A 72 5.32 -34.85 -10.24
C ALA A 72 6.42 -35.72 -10.88
N ILE A 73 7.49 -35.07 -11.34
CA ILE A 73 8.69 -35.76 -11.80
C ILE A 73 9.26 -36.54 -10.60
N PRO A 74 9.46 -37.86 -10.72
CA PRO A 74 10.04 -38.64 -9.63
C PRO A 74 11.42 -38.06 -9.28
N PRO A 75 11.77 -37.97 -7.99
CA PRO A 75 13.12 -37.58 -7.59
C PRO A 75 14.11 -38.45 -8.36
N VAL A 76 14.98 -37.82 -9.15
CA VAL A 76 16.12 -38.52 -9.74
C VAL A 76 16.82 -39.19 -8.58
N GLU A 77 16.91 -40.51 -8.59
CA GLU A 77 17.66 -41.26 -7.58
C GLU A 77 19.06 -40.65 -7.55
N ALA A 78 19.33 -39.88 -6.50
CA ALA A 78 20.66 -39.44 -6.20
C ALA A 78 21.46 -40.74 -5.99
N VAL A 79 22.26 -41.09 -6.99
CA VAL A 79 23.18 -42.21 -6.96
C VAL A 79 23.86 -42.17 -5.61
N LYS A 80 23.56 -43.17 -4.78
CA LYS A 80 24.20 -43.35 -3.47
C LYS A 80 25.69 -43.61 -3.73
N ARG A 81 26.48 -42.55 -3.83
CA ARG A 81 27.92 -42.67 -3.59
C ARG A 81 28.08 -43.23 -2.18
N PRO A 82 29.01 -44.16 -1.94
CA PRO A 82 29.24 -44.70 -0.61
C PRO A 82 29.69 -43.55 0.29
N VAL A 83 28.77 -43.03 1.10
CA VAL A 83 29.10 -42.14 2.20
C VAL A 83 29.59 -43.02 3.31
N ILE A 84 30.87 -42.88 3.65
CA ILE A 84 31.49 -43.50 4.82
C ILE A 84 30.66 -43.08 6.04
N GLN A 85 29.91 -44.01 6.61
CA GLN A 85 29.04 -43.76 7.75
C GLN A 85 29.92 -43.54 8.98
N THR A 86 30.00 -42.29 9.43
CA THR A 86 30.33 -41.98 10.82
C THR A 86 28.99 -41.98 11.57
N PRO A 87 28.82 -42.73 12.67
CA PRO A 87 27.54 -42.81 13.36
C PRO A 87 27.27 -41.50 14.11
N GLU A 88 26.49 -40.61 13.50
CA GLU A 88 25.94 -39.45 14.20
C GLU A 88 24.71 -39.89 15.02
N PRO A 89 24.58 -39.46 16.30
CA PRO A 89 23.38 -39.73 17.09
C PRO A 89 22.16 -39.13 16.37
N GLY A 90 21.11 -39.95 16.19
CA GLY A 90 19.90 -39.54 15.49
C GLY A 90 19.36 -38.21 16.03
N ALA A 91 19.30 -37.21 15.15
CA ALA A 91 18.73 -35.91 15.49
C ALA A 91 17.27 -36.11 15.93
N PRO A 92 16.85 -35.48 17.05
CA PRO A 92 15.48 -35.58 17.51
C PRO A 92 14.53 -35.02 16.45
N GLU A 93 13.37 -35.68 16.32
CA GLU A 93 12.30 -35.31 15.40
C GLU A 93 11.99 -33.80 15.54
N PRO A 94 11.94 -33.04 14.42
CA PRO A 94 11.74 -31.60 14.51
C PRO A 94 10.36 -31.31 15.11
N ALA A 95 10.37 -30.68 16.29
CA ALA A 95 9.15 -30.27 16.96
C ALA A 95 8.26 -29.43 16.01
N PRO A 96 6.93 -29.55 16.12
CA PRO A 96 6.01 -28.75 15.32
C PRO A 96 6.35 -27.27 15.52
N ARG A 97 6.62 -26.57 14.41
CA ARG A 97 6.98 -25.15 14.44
C ARG A 97 5.84 -24.37 15.10
N SER A 98 6.08 -23.79 16.27
CA SER A 98 5.09 -22.92 16.88
C SER A 98 4.96 -21.63 16.09
N ARG A 99 3.73 -21.15 15.89
CA ARG A 99 3.52 -19.84 15.28
C ARG A 99 4.02 -18.77 16.23
N ALA A 100 4.70 -17.77 15.68
CA ALA A 100 5.01 -16.56 16.41
C ALA A 100 3.71 -15.93 16.97
N PRO A 101 3.72 -15.42 18.21
CA PRO A 101 2.56 -14.73 18.77
C PRO A 101 2.16 -13.53 17.90
N PRO A 102 0.86 -13.19 17.82
CA PRO A 102 0.39 -12.10 16.98
C PRO A 102 0.95 -10.75 17.45
N ARG A 103 1.23 -9.85 16.51
CA ARG A 103 1.61 -8.46 16.80
C ARG A 103 0.43 -7.53 16.45
N CYS A 104 0.01 -6.70 17.40
CA CYS A 104 -1.09 -5.77 17.19
C CYS A 104 -0.72 -4.69 16.17
N THR A 105 -1.57 -4.43 15.18
CA THR A 105 -1.33 -3.37 14.17
C THR A 105 -1.69 -1.97 14.66
N ASN A 106 -2.33 -1.85 15.83
CA ASN A 106 -2.71 -0.56 16.41
C ASN A 106 -1.63 -0.03 17.36
N CYS A 107 -1.24 -0.82 18.37
CA CYS A 107 -0.23 -0.44 19.36
C CYS A 107 1.15 -1.10 19.17
N HIS A 108 1.33 -1.96 18.16
CA HIS A 108 2.58 -2.66 17.85
C HIS A 108 3.14 -3.61 18.93
N ILE A 109 2.38 -3.89 19.99
CA ILE A 109 2.71 -4.84 21.06
C ILE A 109 2.40 -6.29 20.64
N VAL A 110 3.24 -7.24 21.04
CA VAL A 110 3.09 -8.68 20.78
C VAL A 110 2.15 -9.31 21.82
N GLY A 111 1.36 -10.31 21.42
CA GLY A 111 0.50 -11.11 22.30
C GLY A 111 -1.00 -10.91 22.09
N HIS A 112 -1.42 -9.95 21.28
CA HIS A 112 -2.83 -9.72 20.97
C HIS A 112 -3.03 -9.22 19.54
N THR A 113 -4.29 -9.26 19.07
CA THR A 113 -4.66 -8.76 17.75
C THR A 113 -5.30 -7.38 17.87
N ARG A 114 -5.44 -6.65 16.76
CA ARG A 114 -6.13 -5.35 16.75
C ARG A 114 -7.53 -5.40 17.37
N ARG A 115 -8.25 -6.52 17.23
CA ARG A 115 -9.61 -6.71 17.76
C ARG A 115 -9.68 -6.76 19.28
N SER A 116 -8.59 -7.13 19.95
CA SER A 116 -8.49 -7.25 21.40
C SER A 116 -7.56 -6.18 22.02
N CYS A 117 -7.29 -5.11 21.27
CA CYS A 117 -6.44 -4.02 21.71
C CYS A 117 -7.22 -3.08 22.65
N SER A 118 -6.71 -2.83 23.85
CA SER A 118 -7.32 -1.93 24.84
C SER A 118 -7.32 -0.46 24.40
N SER A 119 -6.31 -0.05 23.62
CA SER A 119 -6.23 1.26 22.97
C SER A 119 -6.92 1.28 21.60
N ALA A 120 -8.10 0.66 21.49
CA ALA A 120 -8.88 0.64 20.26
C ALA A 120 -9.12 2.07 19.75
N ILE A 121 -8.58 2.38 18.56
CA ILE A 121 -9.01 3.57 17.81
C ILE A 121 -10.43 3.26 17.35
N VAL A 122 -11.42 3.83 18.02
CA VAL A 122 -12.80 3.86 17.56
C VAL A 122 -12.80 4.79 16.35
N ILE A 123 -13.05 4.23 15.17
CA ILE A 123 -13.31 4.98 13.93
C ILE A 123 -14.81 5.23 13.87
#